data_AF-A0A7J9B9S5-F1
#
_entry.id   AF-A0A7J9B9S5-F1
#
_cell.length_a   1.000
_cell.length_b   1.000
_cell.length_c   1.000
_cell.angle_alpha   90.00
_cell.angle_beta   90.00
_cell.angle_gamma   90.00
#
_symmetry.space_group_name_H-M   'P 1'
#
loop_
_entity.id
_entity.type
_entity.pdbx_description
1 polymer ?
#
loop_
_entity_poly.entity_id
_entity_poly.type
_entity_poly.pdbx_seq_one_letter_code
_entity_poly.pdbx_strand_id
1 'polypeptide(L)'
;MSKFWNVMIVGPTIPSIYLDKRLENDKDYGMNMFKPNVTACMSWLSGKPKDSVVYVSFGSVASLGIEQMEEIALALKDRNGYFLWVVRETEKAKLPHNYIKETSHKGLVVTWCPQLEVLSHESVGCFLTHCGFNSTLEALSLGVPMLALPQWTDQCTNAKYIEDVWRIGIRARPDEKGIVRKETIIRCIMELLMEVGKKGEEIKKNSIKWKNLAKKAVDEGGKSDKNVDEFIAKLI
;
A
#
# COMPACT_ATOMS: atom_id res chain seq x y z
N MET A 1 16.46 -4.49 28.22
CA MET A 1 16.39 -3.18 27.53
C MET A 1 15.58 -2.14 28.31
N SER A 2 14.52 -2.51 29.05
CA SER A 2 13.72 -1.56 29.88
C SER A 2 14.43 -0.94 31.08
N LYS A 3 15.64 -1.40 31.45
CA LYS A 3 16.40 -0.85 32.59
C LYS A 3 17.18 0.43 32.29
N PHE A 4 17.28 0.86 31.02
CA PHE A 4 18.10 2.02 30.64
C PHE A 4 17.43 3.03 29.70
N TRP A 5 16.42 2.62 28.91
CA TRP A 5 15.75 3.52 27.95
C TRP A 5 14.23 3.39 28.07
N ASN A 6 13.54 4.51 28.26
CA ASN A 6 12.09 4.56 28.20
C ASN A 6 11.66 4.55 26.72
N VAL A 7 10.98 3.49 26.28
CA VAL A 7 10.54 3.34 24.89
C VAL A 7 9.05 3.64 24.81
N MET A 8 8.70 4.69 24.07
CA MET A 8 7.32 5.12 23.85
C MET A 8 6.92 4.86 22.39
N ILE A 9 5.78 4.22 22.19
CA ILE A 9 5.25 3.93 20.85
C ILE A 9 4.18 4.98 20.56
N VAL A 10 4.41 5.82 19.55
CA VAL A 10 3.53 6.94 19.20
C VAL A 10 2.84 6.78 17.84
N GLY A 11 3.08 5.66 17.15
CA GLY A 11 2.50 5.39 15.84
C GLY A 11 1.11 4.73 15.87
N PRO A 12 0.51 4.50 14.69
CA PRO A 12 1.01 4.89 13.38
C PRO A 12 0.83 6.39 13.13
N THR A 13 1.84 7.04 12.55
CA THR A 13 1.83 8.48 12.24
C THR A 13 1.14 8.73 10.90
N ILE A 14 -0.17 8.46 10.83
CA ILE A 14 -1.02 8.69 9.66
C ILE A 14 -1.93 9.89 9.93
N PRO A 15 -2.23 10.76 8.94
CA PRO A 15 -3.09 11.92 9.17
C PRO A 15 -4.43 11.52 9.79
N SER A 16 -4.87 12.28 10.80
CA SER A 16 -5.99 11.95 11.69
C SER A 16 -7.29 11.69 10.93
N ILE A 17 -7.53 12.35 9.78
CA ILE A 17 -8.75 12.15 8.99
C ILE A 17 -8.97 10.68 8.56
N TYR A 18 -7.89 9.90 8.47
CA TYR A 18 -7.92 8.48 8.10
C TYR A 18 -8.05 7.54 9.31
N LEU A 19 -7.88 8.03 10.54
CA LEU A 19 -7.87 7.23 11.77
C LEU A 19 -8.94 7.71 12.77
N ASP A 20 -8.53 8.48 13.77
CA ASP A 20 -9.33 8.96 14.91
C ASP A 20 -10.20 10.16 14.55
N LYS A 21 -9.81 10.95 13.54
CA LYS A 21 -10.54 12.13 13.03
C LYS A 21 -10.69 13.25 14.06
N ARG A 22 -9.81 13.30 15.05
CA ARG A 22 -9.81 14.31 16.12
C ARG A 22 -9.24 15.66 15.64
N LEU A 23 -8.48 15.66 14.54
CA LEU A 23 -7.94 16.84 13.88
C LEU A 23 -8.61 17.03 12.51
N GLU A 24 -9.46 18.06 12.38
CA GLU A 24 -10.34 18.27 11.21
C GLU A 24 -9.60 18.50 9.89
N ASN A 25 -8.41 19.11 9.93
CA ASN A 25 -7.65 19.52 8.75
C ASN A 25 -6.42 18.62 8.45
N ASP A 26 -6.22 17.57 9.23
CA ASP A 26 -5.06 16.68 9.10
C ASP A 26 -5.30 15.61 8.04
N LYS A 27 -5.10 15.99 6.76
CA LYS A 27 -5.45 15.19 5.56
C LYS A 27 -4.26 14.68 4.77
N ASP A 28 -3.08 15.23 5.00
CA ASP A 28 -1.84 14.87 4.34
C ASP A 28 -0.64 15.12 5.27
N TYR A 29 0.56 14.71 4.86
CA TYR A 29 1.77 14.83 5.67
C TYR A 29 2.40 16.24 5.67
N GLY A 30 1.78 17.23 5.03
CA GLY A 30 2.33 18.57 4.83
C GLY A 30 3.48 18.65 3.81
N MET A 31 3.99 17.51 3.33
CA MET A 31 5.07 17.43 2.35
C MET A 31 4.76 16.41 1.27
N ASN A 32 4.87 16.84 0.00
CA ASN A 32 4.73 15.98 -1.17
C ASN A 32 6.03 15.98 -1.98
N MET A 33 6.60 14.80 -2.22
CA MET A 33 7.82 14.68 -3.05
C MET A 33 7.57 15.01 -4.52
N PHE A 34 6.35 14.79 -5.01
CA PHE A 34 5.94 15.09 -6.37
C PHE A 34 4.50 15.60 -6.38
N LYS A 35 4.11 16.36 -7.42
CA LYS A 35 2.76 16.89 -7.56
C LYS A 35 1.76 15.76 -7.85
N PRO A 36 0.78 15.48 -6.97
CA PRO A 36 -0.18 14.39 -7.18
C PRO A 36 -1.23 14.73 -8.24
N ASN A 37 -1.58 13.75 -9.08
CA ASN A 37 -2.70 13.86 -10.02
C ASN A 37 -4.04 13.52 -9.36
N VAL A 38 -4.44 14.30 -8.36
CA VAL A 38 -5.62 14.02 -7.51
C VAL A 38 -6.88 13.79 -8.34
N THR A 39 -7.26 14.76 -9.17
CA THR A 39 -8.49 14.68 -10.00
C THR A 39 -8.49 13.44 -10.90
N ALA A 40 -7.39 13.15 -11.59
CA ALA A 40 -7.31 12.00 -12.47
C ALA A 40 -7.47 10.68 -11.71
N CYS A 41 -6.83 10.55 -10.54
CA CYS A 41 -6.92 9.34 -9.72
C CYS A 41 -8.34 9.14 -9.17
N MET A 42 -8.88 10.16 -8.51
CA MET A 42 -10.16 10.04 -7.81
C MET A 42 -11.32 9.90 -8.78
N SER A 43 -11.39 10.70 -9.85
CA SER A 43 -12.44 10.56 -10.86
C SER A 43 -12.41 9.20 -11.56
N TRP A 44 -11.22 8.63 -11.79
CA TRP A 44 -11.12 7.31 -12.39
C TRP A 44 -11.57 6.20 -11.43
N LEU A 45 -11.30 6.34 -10.13
CA LEU A 45 -11.72 5.37 -9.11
C LEU A 45 -13.23 5.39 -8.84
N SER A 46 -13.88 6.56 -8.86
CA SER A 46 -15.31 6.72 -8.49
C SER A 46 -16.32 5.94 -9.34
N GLY A 47 -15.90 5.33 -10.45
CA GLY A 47 -16.75 4.47 -11.29
C GLY A 47 -16.42 2.98 -11.21
N LYS A 48 -15.53 2.55 -10.32
CA LYS A 48 -15.07 1.15 -10.25
C LYS A 48 -15.79 0.38 -9.15
N PRO A 49 -16.12 -0.91 -9.37
CA PRO A 49 -16.72 -1.74 -8.33
C PRO A 49 -15.85 -1.76 -7.06
N LYS A 50 -16.51 -1.93 -5.92
CA LYS A 50 -15.85 -2.11 -4.62
C LYS A 50 -14.84 -3.25 -4.68
N ASP A 51 -13.70 -3.07 -4.02
CA ASP A 51 -12.64 -4.08 -3.88
C ASP A 51 -12.16 -4.69 -5.22
N SER A 52 -12.20 -3.94 -6.33
CA SER A 52 -11.88 -4.48 -7.68
C SER A 52 -10.58 -3.96 -8.30
N VAL A 53 -10.06 -2.85 -7.78
CA VAL A 53 -8.88 -2.15 -8.30
C VAL A 53 -7.63 -2.63 -7.57
N VAL A 54 -6.61 -2.99 -8.34
CA VAL A 54 -5.24 -3.18 -7.83
C VAL A 54 -4.52 -1.85 -7.83
N TYR A 55 -4.17 -1.34 -6.65
CA TYR A 55 -3.27 -0.21 -6.55
C TYR A 55 -1.81 -0.70 -6.62
N VAL A 56 -0.96 -0.04 -7.39
CA VAL A 56 0.44 -0.44 -7.59
C VAL A 56 1.37 0.76 -7.36
N SER A 57 2.30 0.64 -6.43
CA SER A 57 3.33 1.66 -6.17
C SER A 57 4.57 1.06 -5.52
N PHE A 58 5.74 1.36 -6.10
CA PHE A 58 7.04 0.92 -5.60
C PHE A 58 7.79 2.04 -4.86
N GLY A 59 7.05 3.04 -4.36
CA GLY A 59 7.60 4.15 -3.58
C GLY A 59 8.27 5.22 -4.44
N SER A 60 8.84 6.21 -3.76
CA SER A 60 9.45 7.40 -4.41
C SER A 60 10.84 7.16 -4.98
N VAL A 61 11.57 6.17 -4.45
CA VAL A 61 13.01 5.99 -4.75
C VAL A 61 13.30 4.69 -5.51
N ALA A 62 12.57 3.60 -5.24
CA ALA A 62 12.93 2.30 -5.82
C ALA A 62 12.84 2.34 -7.36
N SER A 63 13.86 1.79 -8.02
CA SER A 63 13.95 1.70 -9.48
C SER A 63 13.93 0.23 -9.85
N LEU A 64 12.87 -0.21 -10.54
CA LEU A 64 12.72 -1.62 -10.91
C LEU A 64 13.62 -1.95 -12.09
N GLY A 65 14.15 -3.17 -12.13
CA GLY A 65 14.79 -3.70 -13.34
C GLY A 65 13.78 -3.77 -14.50
N ILE A 66 14.27 -3.65 -15.74
CA ILE A 66 13.42 -3.67 -16.94
C ILE A 66 12.57 -4.96 -17.00
N GLU A 67 13.20 -6.11 -16.77
CA GLU A 67 12.51 -7.41 -16.76
C GLU A 67 11.40 -7.45 -15.70
N GLN A 68 11.66 -6.98 -14.47
CA GLN A 68 10.63 -6.98 -13.42
C GLN A 68 9.48 -6.00 -13.73
N MET A 69 9.78 -4.85 -14.33
CA MET A 69 8.77 -3.89 -14.78
C MET A 69 7.87 -4.50 -15.86
N GLU A 70 8.45 -5.22 -16.80
CA GLU A 70 7.75 -5.93 -17.87
C GLU A 70 6.85 -7.04 -17.31
N GLU A 71 7.34 -7.87 -16.39
CA GLU A 71 6.53 -8.92 -15.74
C GLU A 71 5.32 -8.34 -14.98
N ILE A 72 5.48 -7.21 -14.29
CA ILE A 72 4.36 -6.51 -13.63
C ILE A 72 3.37 -5.97 -14.66
N ALA A 73 3.86 -5.33 -15.72
CA ALA A 73 3.02 -4.79 -16.79
C ALA A 73 2.21 -5.90 -17.48
N LEU A 74 2.85 -6.99 -17.86
CA LEU A 74 2.20 -8.15 -18.46
C LEU A 74 1.20 -8.79 -17.49
N ALA A 75 1.52 -8.92 -16.20
CA ALA A 75 0.59 -9.44 -15.21
C ALA A 75 -0.71 -8.61 -15.11
N LEU A 76 -0.59 -7.29 -15.05
CA LEU A 76 -1.72 -6.38 -14.94
C LEU A 76 -2.58 -6.38 -16.22
N LYS A 77 -1.93 -6.43 -17.39
CA LYS A 77 -2.60 -6.52 -18.69
C LYS A 77 -3.32 -7.87 -18.86
N ASP A 78 -2.62 -8.97 -18.62
CA ASP A 78 -3.13 -10.34 -18.87
C ASP A 78 -4.23 -10.72 -17.87
N ARG A 79 -4.21 -10.21 -16.62
CA ARG A 79 -5.32 -10.39 -15.67
C ARG A 79 -6.63 -9.77 -16.20
N ASN A 80 -6.55 -8.72 -17.00
CA ASN A 80 -7.70 -7.99 -17.55
C ASN A 80 -8.66 -7.41 -16.48
N GLY A 81 -8.10 -7.02 -15.33
CA GLY A 81 -8.83 -6.36 -14.24
C GLY A 81 -8.45 -4.88 -14.08
N TYR A 82 -9.14 -4.17 -13.19
CA TYR A 82 -8.85 -2.75 -12.97
C TYR A 82 -7.55 -2.56 -12.18
N PHE A 83 -6.73 -1.59 -12.60
CA PHE A 83 -5.52 -1.21 -11.86
C PHE A 83 -5.23 0.29 -11.94
N LEU A 84 -4.64 0.83 -10.87
CA LEU A 84 -4.04 2.16 -10.82
C LEU A 84 -2.56 1.98 -10.48
N TRP A 85 -1.68 2.36 -11.40
CA TRP A 85 -0.23 2.20 -11.24
C TRP A 85 0.50 3.54 -11.26
N VAL A 86 1.22 3.81 -10.17
CA VAL A 86 2.16 4.92 -10.09
C VAL A 86 3.49 4.52 -10.73
N VAL A 87 3.82 5.14 -11.86
CA VAL A 87 5.08 4.98 -12.59
C VAL A 87 5.72 6.34 -12.74
N ARG A 88 6.81 6.59 -12.00
CA ARG A 88 7.54 7.86 -12.05
C ARG A 88 8.04 8.15 -13.46
N GLU A 89 8.19 9.43 -13.80
CA GLU A 89 8.61 9.85 -15.14
C GLU A 89 9.91 9.17 -15.58
N THR A 90 10.88 9.05 -14.67
CA THR A 90 12.18 8.40 -14.92
C THR A 90 12.09 6.89 -15.15
N GLU A 91 10.98 6.25 -14.79
CA GLU A 91 10.76 4.80 -14.93
C GLU A 91 9.87 4.47 -16.15
N LYS A 92 9.19 5.47 -16.75
CA LYS A 92 8.25 5.25 -17.86
C LYS A 92 8.87 4.56 -19.06
N ALA A 93 10.15 4.85 -19.36
CA ALA A 93 10.86 4.25 -20.49
C ALA A 93 11.03 2.72 -20.38
N LYS A 94 10.82 2.15 -19.18
CA LYS A 94 10.90 0.70 -18.92
C LYS A 94 9.56 0.00 -19.14
N LEU A 95 8.46 0.73 -19.35
CA LEU A 95 7.18 0.12 -19.68
C LEU A 95 7.24 -0.51 -21.08
N PRO A 96 6.52 -1.61 -21.32
CA PRO A 96 6.38 -2.15 -22.67
C PRO A 96 5.86 -1.10 -23.65
N HIS A 97 6.27 -1.22 -24.91
CA HIS A 97 5.84 -0.30 -25.96
C HIS A 97 4.30 -0.23 -26.04
N ASN A 98 3.76 0.98 -26.20
CA ASN A 98 2.32 1.27 -26.24
C ASN A 98 1.49 0.83 -25.01
N TYR A 99 2.10 0.37 -23.93
CA TYR A 99 1.41 -0.22 -22.77
C TYR A 99 0.25 0.64 -22.26
N ILE A 100 0.51 1.93 -21.98
CA ILE A 100 -0.50 2.85 -21.42
C ILE A 100 -1.73 2.97 -22.34
N LYS A 101 -1.50 3.04 -23.67
CA LYS A 101 -2.58 3.15 -24.65
C LYS A 101 -3.41 1.88 -24.69
N GLU A 102 -2.76 0.72 -24.74
CA GLU A 102 -3.42 -0.59 -24.80
C GLU A 102 -4.24 -0.89 -23.55
N THR A 103 -3.76 -0.51 -22.37
CA THR A 103 -4.44 -0.78 -21.11
C THR A 103 -5.44 0.30 -20.68
N SER A 104 -5.56 1.41 -21.41
CA SER A 104 -6.32 2.61 -21.00
C SER A 104 -7.80 2.36 -20.62
N HIS A 105 -8.40 1.28 -21.13
CA HIS A 105 -9.78 0.88 -20.83
C HIS A 105 -9.96 0.24 -19.43
N LYS A 106 -8.88 -0.30 -18.82
CA LYS A 106 -8.90 -0.97 -17.50
C LYS A 106 -7.85 -0.44 -16.53
N GLY A 107 -6.82 0.23 -17.03
CA GLY A 107 -5.69 0.71 -16.27
C GLY A 107 -5.57 2.22 -16.30
N LEU A 108 -5.23 2.82 -15.16
CA LEU A 108 -4.75 4.19 -15.06
C LEU A 108 -3.27 4.17 -14.66
N VAL A 109 -2.40 4.72 -15.51
CA VAL A 109 -0.98 4.91 -15.21
C VAL A 109 -0.72 6.40 -14.98
N VAL A 110 -0.22 6.76 -13.80
CA VAL A 110 0.08 8.15 -13.42
C VAL A 110 1.51 8.28 -12.90
N THR A 111 2.08 9.48 -12.98
CA THR A 111 3.42 9.75 -12.43
C THR A 111 3.44 9.83 -10.91
N TRP A 112 2.35 10.30 -10.32
CA TRP A 112 2.16 10.44 -8.87
C TRP A 112 0.66 10.50 -8.52
N CYS A 113 0.30 10.05 -7.31
CA CYS A 113 -1.07 10.04 -6.81
C CYS A 113 -1.16 10.45 -5.32
N PRO A 114 -2.33 10.87 -4.83
CA PRO A 114 -2.57 11.01 -3.39
C PRO A 114 -2.73 9.62 -2.75
N GLN A 115 -1.63 8.97 -2.39
CA GLN A 115 -1.62 7.55 -1.97
C GLN A 115 -2.60 7.24 -0.83
N LEU A 116 -2.67 8.11 0.19
CA LEU A 116 -3.63 7.96 1.30
C LEU A 116 -5.09 7.97 0.80
N GLU A 117 -5.46 8.92 -0.06
CA GLU A 117 -6.80 9.00 -0.64
C GLU A 117 -7.10 7.76 -1.50
N VAL A 118 -6.14 7.35 -2.34
CA VAL A 118 -6.27 6.15 -3.18
C VAL A 118 -6.48 4.89 -2.33
N LEU A 119 -5.63 4.67 -1.33
CA LEU A 119 -5.75 3.52 -0.41
C LEU A 119 -7.04 3.56 0.43
N SER A 120 -7.60 4.74 0.68
CA SER A 120 -8.87 4.90 1.41
C SER A 120 -10.11 4.67 0.54
N HIS A 121 -9.96 4.66 -0.79
CA HIS A 121 -11.08 4.54 -1.72
C HIS A 121 -11.64 3.11 -1.75
N GLU A 122 -12.96 2.96 -1.70
CA GLU A 122 -13.63 1.66 -1.57
C GLU A 122 -13.38 0.69 -2.73
N SER A 123 -13.10 1.23 -3.93
CA SER A 123 -12.79 0.42 -5.10
C SER A 123 -11.43 -0.27 -5.02
N VAL A 124 -10.49 0.18 -4.17
CA VAL A 124 -9.17 -0.44 -4.03
C VAL A 124 -9.28 -1.73 -3.22
N GLY A 125 -9.05 -2.86 -3.89
CA GLY A 125 -9.14 -4.19 -3.28
C GLY A 125 -7.82 -4.69 -2.71
N CYS A 126 -6.70 -4.37 -3.35
CA CYS A 126 -5.37 -4.72 -2.83
C CYS A 126 -4.27 -3.74 -3.32
N PHE A 127 -3.13 -3.81 -2.64
CA PHE A 127 -1.97 -2.95 -2.89
C PHE A 127 -0.72 -3.78 -3.22
N LEU A 128 -0.24 -3.71 -4.47
CA LEU A 128 1.07 -4.21 -4.87
C LEU A 128 2.14 -3.18 -4.50
N THR A 129 3.02 -3.55 -3.56
CA THR A 129 3.91 -2.62 -2.88
C THR A 129 5.33 -3.16 -2.71
N HIS A 130 6.29 -2.24 -2.74
CA HIS A 130 7.67 -2.45 -2.32
C HIS A 130 7.85 -2.65 -0.81
N CYS A 131 6.81 -2.53 0.02
CA CYS A 131 6.87 -2.73 1.47
C CYS A 131 7.75 -1.74 2.24
N GLY A 132 7.94 -0.51 1.75
CA GLY A 132 8.52 0.56 2.55
C GLY A 132 7.63 0.86 3.77
N PHE A 133 8.24 1.08 4.94
CA PHE A 133 7.51 1.10 6.22
C PHE A 133 6.34 2.09 6.27
N ASN A 134 6.48 3.29 5.70
CA ASN A 134 5.38 4.26 5.61
C ASN A 134 4.20 3.71 4.81
N SER A 135 4.43 3.21 3.59
CA SER A 135 3.38 2.62 2.76
C SER A 135 2.76 1.37 3.39
N THR A 136 3.55 0.60 4.15
CA THR A 136 3.05 -0.52 4.94
C THR A 136 2.12 -0.05 6.06
N LEU A 137 2.48 0.99 6.81
CA LEU A 137 1.62 1.55 7.85
C LEU A 137 0.35 2.16 7.29
N GLU A 138 0.41 2.84 6.13
CA GLU A 138 -0.76 3.39 5.45
C GLU A 138 -1.75 2.28 5.07
N ALA A 139 -1.29 1.24 4.37
CA ALA A 139 -2.13 0.13 3.95
C ALA A 139 -2.70 -0.66 5.14
N LEU A 140 -1.89 -0.90 6.17
CA LEU A 140 -2.32 -1.54 7.42
C LEU A 140 -3.41 -0.72 8.12
N SER A 141 -3.19 0.60 8.23
CA SER A 141 -4.11 1.53 8.89
C SER A 141 -5.41 1.70 8.12
N LEU A 142 -5.37 1.60 6.79
CA LEU A 142 -6.54 1.74 5.92
C LEU A 142 -7.26 0.41 5.66
N GLY A 143 -6.67 -0.71 6.05
CA GLY A 143 -7.23 -2.06 5.95
C GLY A 143 -7.17 -2.64 4.54
N VAL A 144 -6.12 -2.30 3.78
CA VAL A 144 -5.91 -2.74 2.41
C VAL A 144 -4.96 -3.95 2.39
N PRO A 145 -5.39 -5.12 1.90
CA PRO A 145 -4.53 -6.27 1.66
C PRO A 145 -3.33 -5.95 0.78
N MET A 146 -2.16 -6.51 1.08
CA MET A 146 -0.91 -6.23 0.34
C MET A 146 -0.39 -7.42 -0.45
N LEU A 147 -0.01 -7.18 -1.71
CA LEU A 147 0.93 -8.02 -2.43
C LEU A 147 2.34 -7.44 -2.24
N ALA A 148 3.15 -8.12 -1.45
CA ALA A 148 4.48 -7.69 -1.06
C ALA A 148 5.53 -8.11 -2.08
N LEU A 149 6.24 -7.13 -2.65
CA LEU A 149 7.31 -7.31 -3.62
C LEU A 149 8.51 -6.42 -3.22
N PRO A 150 9.19 -6.75 -2.11
CA PRO A 150 10.22 -5.89 -1.51
C PRO A 150 11.44 -5.73 -2.40
N GLN A 151 12.12 -4.59 -2.29
CA GLN A 151 13.25 -4.23 -3.16
C GLN A 151 14.58 -4.14 -2.38
N TRP A 152 14.65 -3.39 -1.28
CA TRP A 152 15.89 -3.14 -0.53
C TRP A 152 15.63 -2.74 0.93
N THR A 153 16.69 -2.55 1.73
CA THR A 153 16.63 -2.11 3.14
C THR A 153 15.79 -3.01 4.04
N ASP A 154 14.90 -2.40 4.83
CA ASP A 154 13.93 -3.01 5.75
C ASP A 154 12.76 -3.69 5.03
N GLN A 155 12.59 -3.50 3.72
CA GLN A 155 11.40 -3.95 2.99
C GLN A 155 11.22 -5.46 3.03
N CYS A 156 12.31 -6.24 2.99
CA CYS A 156 12.25 -7.69 3.12
C CYS A 156 11.72 -8.13 4.50
N THR A 157 12.09 -7.42 5.56
CA THR A 157 11.58 -7.63 6.91
C THR A 157 10.12 -7.21 7.00
N ASN A 158 9.75 -6.05 6.45
CA ASN A 158 8.36 -5.60 6.42
C ASN A 158 7.48 -6.61 5.67
N ALA A 159 7.93 -7.15 4.54
CA ALA A 159 7.25 -8.22 3.80
C ALA A 159 7.06 -9.49 4.63
N LYS A 160 8.03 -9.86 5.49
CA LYS A 160 7.90 -10.96 6.46
C LYS A 160 6.80 -10.70 7.48
N TYR A 161 6.70 -9.47 7.99
CA TYR A 161 5.65 -9.10 8.93
C TYR A 161 4.27 -9.08 8.27
N ILE A 162 4.17 -8.50 7.07
CA ILE A 162 2.93 -8.46 6.27
C ILE A 162 2.34 -9.87 6.08
N GLU A 163 3.18 -10.83 5.69
CA GLU A 163 2.75 -12.18 5.35
C GLU A 163 2.54 -13.06 6.59
N ASP A 164 3.53 -13.12 7.49
CA ASP A 164 3.59 -14.20 8.48
C ASP A 164 3.15 -13.76 9.88
N VAL A 165 3.28 -12.48 10.21
CA VAL A 165 2.98 -11.94 11.55
C VAL A 165 1.60 -11.29 11.58
N TRP A 166 1.41 -10.25 10.77
CA TRP A 166 0.14 -9.54 10.68
C TRP A 166 -0.88 -10.27 9.82
N ARG A 167 -0.40 -11.09 8.87
CA ARG A 167 -1.21 -11.89 7.95
C ARG A 167 -2.21 -11.05 7.16
N ILE A 168 -1.72 -9.92 6.65
CA ILE A 168 -2.48 -8.92 5.87
C ILE A 168 -2.03 -8.88 4.40
N GLY A 169 -1.30 -9.90 3.95
CA GLY A 169 -0.83 -9.95 2.58
C GLY A 169 -0.16 -11.24 2.18
N ILE A 170 0.30 -11.28 0.94
CA ILE A 170 1.06 -12.37 0.34
C ILE A 170 2.37 -11.77 -0.16
N ARG A 171 3.50 -12.44 0.06
CA ARG A 171 4.77 -12.02 -0.56
C ARG A 171 4.96 -12.78 -1.86
N ALA A 172 5.14 -12.05 -2.96
CA ALA A 172 5.39 -12.65 -4.25
C ALA A 172 6.81 -13.24 -4.25
N ARG A 173 6.91 -14.55 -4.51
CA ARG A 173 8.21 -15.25 -4.50
C ARG A 173 8.86 -15.12 -5.89
N PRO A 174 10.13 -14.70 -5.96
CA PRO A 174 10.86 -14.67 -7.21
C PRO A 174 11.28 -16.06 -7.66
N ASP A 175 11.63 -16.19 -8.94
CA ASP A 175 12.32 -17.35 -9.49
C ASP A 175 13.83 -17.35 -9.14
N GLU A 176 14.57 -18.30 -9.69
CA GLU A 176 16.02 -18.44 -9.48
C GLU A 176 16.83 -17.23 -9.96
N LYS A 177 16.28 -16.39 -10.85
CA LYS A 177 16.91 -15.14 -11.31
C LYS A 177 16.57 -13.94 -10.44
N GLY A 178 15.79 -14.14 -9.37
CA GLY A 178 15.31 -13.05 -8.53
C GLY A 178 14.14 -12.29 -9.13
N ILE A 179 13.49 -12.81 -10.17
CA ILE A 179 12.37 -12.17 -10.88
C ILE A 179 11.04 -12.78 -10.45
N VAL A 180 10.11 -11.94 -10.02
CA VAL A 180 8.73 -12.36 -9.76
C VAL A 180 7.98 -12.39 -11.09
N ARG A 181 7.71 -13.61 -11.57
CA ARG A 181 7.01 -13.88 -12.84
C ARG A 181 5.54 -13.48 -12.80
N LYS A 182 5.01 -13.08 -13.95
CA LYS A 182 3.65 -12.59 -14.14
C LYS A 182 2.60 -13.58 -13.64
N GLU A 183 2.79 -14.88 -13.84
CA GLU A 183 1.86 -15.92 -13.39
C GLU A 183 1.73 -15.92 -11.86
N THR A 184 2.84 -15.68 -11.16
CA THR A 184 2.84 -15.54 -9.69
C THR A 184 2.14 -14.26 -9.26
N ILE A 185 2.39 -13.13 -9.94
CA ILE A 185 1.72 -11.85 -9.65
C ILE A 185 0.20 -12.00 -9.84
N ILE A 186 -0.24 -12.52 -11.00
CA ILE A 186 -1.65 -12.75 -11.33
C ILE A 186 -2.31 -13.61 -10.25
N ARG A 187 -1.75 -14.79 -9.96
CA ARG A 187 -2.30 -15.72 -8.96
C ARG A 187 -2.45 -15.06 -7.59
N CYS A 188 -1.43 -14.32 -7.15
CA CYS A 188 -1.48 -13.63 -5.86
C CYS A 188 -2.52 -12.51 -5.83
N ILE A 189 -2.68 -11.73 -6.91
CA ILE A 189 -3.72 -10.71 -7.02
C ILE A 189 -5.10 -11.36 -6.97
N MET A 190 -5.34 -12.41 -7.75
CA MET A 190 -6.63 -13.10 -7.79
C MET A 190 -7.01 -13.65 -6.41
N GLU A 191 -6.04 -14.21 -5.67
CA GLU A 191 -6.27 -14.67 -4.29
C GLU A 191 -6.63 -13.49 -3.36
N LEU A 192 -5.90 -12.37 -3.42
CA LEU A 192 -6.16 -11.19 -2.58
C LEU A 192 -7.51 -10.54 -2.86
N LEU A 193 -7.97 -10.58 -4.11
CA LEU A 193 -9.26 -10.05 -4.54
C LEU A 193 -10.41 -11.07 -4.36
N MET A 194 -10.14 -12.22 -3.75
CA MET A 194 -11.11 -13.30 -3.51
C MET A 194 -11.75 -13.83 -4.81
N GLU A 195 -11.05 -13.71 -5.93
CA GLU A 195 -11.45 -14.29 -7.22
C GLU A 195 -11.14 -15.80 -7.26
N VAL A 196 -10.17 -16.25 -6.45
CA VAL A 196 -9.79 -17.65 -6.26
C VAL A 196 -9.41 -17.93 -4.81
N GLY A 197 -9.50 -19.20 -4.41
CA GLY A 197 -9.04 -19.65 -3.10
C GLY A 197 -9.89 -19.13 -1.92
N LYS A 198 -9.33 -19.23 -0.72
CA LYS A 198 -9.96 -18.80 0.55
C LYS A 198 -9.03 -17.98 1.44
N LYS A 199 -7.74 -17.92 1.11
CA LYS A 199 -6.72 -17.18 1.88
C LYS A 199 -6.99 -15.68 1.82
N GLY A 200 -7.51 -15.19 0.70
CA GLY A 200 -7.95 -13.80 0.53
C GLY A 200 -8.93 -13.32 1.60
N GLU A 201 -9.92 -14.15 1.95
CA GLU A 201 -10.92 -13.83 2.98
C GLU A 201 -10.28 -13.65 4.37
N GLU A 202 -9.37 -14.56 4.75
CA GLU A 202 -8.62 -14.46 6.01
C GLU A 202 -7.75 -13.19 6.04
N ILE A 203 -7.05 -12.91 4.95
CA ILE A 203 -6.22 -11.72 4.79
C ILE A 203 -7.07 -10.44 4.91
N LYS A 204 -8.23 -10.38 4.26
CA LYS A 204 -9.13 -9.22 4.34
C LYS A 204 -9.64 -9.02 5.77
N LYS A 205 -10.06 -10.10 6.44
CA LYS A 205 -10.47 -10.07 7.85
C LYS A 205 -9.36 -9.54 8.76
N ASN A 206 -8.12 -10.00 8.58
CA ASN A 206 -6.97 -9.51 9.34
C ASN A 206 -6.67 -8.05 9.03
N SER A 207 -6.77 -7.62 7.77
CA SER A 207 -6.55 -6.23 7.36
C SER A 207 -7.54 -5.29 8.06
N ILE A 208 -8.82 -5.67 8.13
CA ILE A 208 -9.85 -4.92 8.87
C ILE A 208 -9.57 -4.89 10.37
N LYS A 209 -9.14 -6.02 10.96
CA LYS A 209 -8.73 -6.08 12.37
C LYS A 209 -7.60 -5.10 12.67
N TRP A 210 -6.55 -5.07 11.84
CA TRP A 210 -5.41 -4.18 12.03
C TRP A 210 -5.77 -2.71 11.83
N LYS A 211 -6.61 -2.38 10.85
CA LYS A 211 -7.20 -1.04 10.69
C LYS A 211 -7.86 -0.54 11.99
N ASN A 212 -8.69 -1.39 12.60
CA ASN A 212 -9.39 -1.03 13.84
C ASN A 212 -8.43 -0.87 15.02
N LEU A 213 -7.38 -1.69 15.11
CA LEU A 213 -6.35 -1.58 16.14
C LEU A 213 -5.49 -0.31 15.95
N ALA A 214 -5.13 0.03 14.71
CA ALA A 214 -4.41 1.24 14.36
C ALA A 214 -5.18 2.48 14.79
N LYS A 215 -6.47 2.56 14.44
CA LYS A 215 -7.37 3.63 14.92
C LYS A 215 -7.39 3.69 16.44
N LYS A 216 -7.67 2.57 17.12
CA LYS A 216 -7.76 2.51 18.58
C LYS A 216 -6.46 2.94 19.28
N ALA A 217 -5.30 2.76 18.66
CA ALA A 217 -4.03 3.13 19.25
C ALA A 217 -3.87 4.65 19.40
N VAL A 218 -4.36 5.42 18.42
CA VAL A 218 -4.21 6.89 18.34
C VAL A 218 -5.46 7.66 18.77
N ASP A 219 -6.62 6.99 18.85
CA ASP A 219 -7.85 7.58 19.36
C ASP A 219 -7.72 7.97 20.85
N GLU A 220 -8.64 8.79 21.34
CA GLU A 220 -8.62 9.32 22.72
C GLU A 220 -8.53 8.18 23.75
N GLY A 221 -7.54 8.26 24.64
CA GLY A 221 -7.25 7.23 25.65
C GLY A 221 -6.55 5.98 25.10
N GLY A 222 -6.20 5.97 23.82
CA GLY A 222 -5.40 4.97 23.13
C GLY A 222 -3.97 4.88 23.68
N LYS A 223 -3.25 3.80 23.35
CA LYS A 223 -1.90 3.60 23.88
C LYS A 223 -0.89 4.62 23.33
N SER A 224 -1.00 4.96 22.04
CA SER A 224 -0.12 5.95 21.42
C SER A 224 -0.48 7.36 21.85
N ASP A 225 -1.78 7.66 21.96
CA ASP A 225 -2.31 8.92 22.53
C ASP A 225 -1.76 9.17 23.95
N LYS A 226 -1.90 8.20 24.86
CA LYS A 226 -1.35 8.29 26.22
C LYS A 226 0.16 8.44 26.27
N ASN A 227 0.89 7.78 25.37
CA ASN A 227 2.35 7.93 25.30
C ASN A 227 2.75 9.34 24.83
N VAL A 228 1.97 9.95 23.94
CA VAL A 228 2.16 11.34 23.52
C VAL A 228 1.88 12.29 24.69
N ASP A 229 0.78 12.08 25.43
CA ASP A 229 0.47 12.88 26.63
C ASP A 229 1.56 12.77 27.70
N GLU A 230 2.04 11.55 27.99
CA GLU A 230 3.13 11.33 28.94
C GLU A 230 4.42 12.03 28.50
N PHE A 231 4.70 12.04 27.19
CA PHE A 231 5.84 12.75 26.65
C PHE A 231 5.69 14.27 26.78
N ILE A 232 4.53 14.83 26.41
CA ILE A 232 4.24 16.26 26.52
C ILE A 232 4.32 16.73 27.97
N ALA A 233 3.78 15.97 28.92
CA ALA A 233 3.83 16.28 30.35
C ALA A 233 5.26 16.32 30.93
N LYS A 234 6.26 15.75 30.24
CA LYS A 234 7.69 15.83 30.61
C LYS A 234 8.42 17.00 29.94
N LEU A 235 7.82 17.63 28.92
CA LEU A 235 8.38 18.79 28.22
C LEU A 235 7.95 20.12 28.85
N ILE A 236 6.80 20.13 29.54
CA ILE A 236 6.24 21.27 30.27
C ILE A 236 6.72 21.21 31.73
#